data_AF-A0A1S3DR99-F1
#
_entry.id   AF-A0A1S3DR99-F1
#
_cell.length_a   1.000
_cell.length_b   1.000
_cell.length_c   1.000
_cell.angle_alpha   90.00
_cell.angle_beta   90.00
_cell.angle_gamma   90.00
#
_symmetry.space_group_name_H-M   'P 1'
#
loop_
_entity.id
_entity.type
_entity.pdbx_description
1 polymer ?
#
loop_
_entity_poly.entity_id
_entity_poly.type
_entity_poly.pdbx_seq_one_letter_code
_entity_poly.pdbx_strand_id
1 'polypeptide(L)'
;MISACADQPQQERLIEKYMSLPNHVWDELINMASSNVDVLSEMDIVKQLASILKTNVKACTSLGHPYVSQLGRIYLDMLNVYKVMSNYIETAIETHGENVTKQPLIKAMRVVRKETLKLISMWISKSNDHTLVVENFIPPLLEAVLINYNRTKVPAAREPEVLTTMTSIVNKLGKTITNEIPNIFNAVFECTLDMINKDFEEYPEHRTNFFLLLQAVNLHCFPAFLLIPQPQFKLVLDSIIWAFKHTMRNVADTGLMILHQLLVNVCHDAQSAAQSFYVTYFT
;
A
#
# COMPACT_ATOMS: atom_id res chain seq x y z
N MET A 1 -18.97 -14.42 19.94
CA MET A 1 -17.85 -13.77 19.22
C MET A 1 -18.03 -12.27 19.36
N ILE A 2 -16.97 -11.49 19.56
CA ILE A 2 -17.07 -10.01 19.73
C ILE A 2 -17.75 -9.35 18.51
N SER A 3 -17.48 -9.86 17.31
CA SER A 3 -18.11 -9.43 16.05
C SER A 3 -19.63 -9.68 15.97
N ALA A 4 -20.20 -10.50 16.85
CA ALA A 4 -21.65 -10.77 16.92
C ALA A 4 -22.37 -9.91 17.96
N CYS A 5 -21.66 -9.05 18.70
CA CYS A 5 -22.26 -8.11 19.63
C CYS A 5 -22.91 -6.95 18.85
N ALA A 6 -24.21 -6.76 19.02
CA ALA A 6 -24.96 -5.70 18.34
C ALA A 6 -24.85 -4.33 19.02
N ASP A 7 -24.49 -4.30 20.31
CA ASP A 7 -24.30 -3.07 21.07
C ASP A 7 -22.89 -2.52 20.85
N GLN A 8 -22.78 -1.39 20.16
CA GLN A 8 -21.49 -0.81 19.75
C GLN A 8 -20.61 -0.42 20.96
N PRO A 9 -21.10 0.28 22.00
CA PRO A 9 -20.30 0.58 23.19
C PRO A 9 -19.79 -0.66 23.93
N GLN A 10 -20.62 -1.71 24.04
CA GLN A 10 -20.18 -2.97 24.63
C GLN A 10 -19.14 -3.68 23.75
N GLN A 11 -19.32 -3.66 22.43
CA GLN A 11 -18.36 -4.22 21.48
C GLN A 11 -17.00 -3.54 21.58
N GLU A 12 -16.95 -2.21 21.67
CA GLU A 12 -15.71 -1.44 21.86
C GLU A 12 -15.00 -1.81 23.17
N ARG A 13 -15.73 -1.91 24.29
CA ARG A 13 -15.16 -2.37 25.58
C ARG A 13 -14.60 -3.78 25.50
N LEU A 14 -15.26 -4.68 24.77
CA LEU A 14 -14.78 -6.04 24.56
C LEU A 14 -13.52 -6.07 23.70
N ILE A 15 -13.42 -5.22 22.67
CA ILE A 15 -12.21 -5.07 21.84
C ILE A 15 -11.07 -4.52 22.70
N GLU A 16 -11.31 -3.49 23.52
CA GLU A 16 -10.31 -2.92 24.42
C GLU A 16 -9.76 -3.98 25.39
N LYS A 17 -10.65 -4.75 26.02
CA LYS A 17 -10.25 -5.85 26.91
C LYS A 17 -9.47 -6.93 26.16
N TYR A 18 -9.91 -7.30 24.97
CA TYR A 18 -9.25 -8.30 24.13
C TYR A 18 -7.82 -7.86 23.73
N MET A 19 -7.63 -6.58 23.43
CA MET A 19 -6.36 -6.02 22.98
C MET A 19 -5.48 -5.50 24.13
N SER A 20 -5.91 -5.63 25.38
CA SER A 20 -5.24 -5.08 26.56
C SER A 20 -3.75 -5.45 26.67
N LEU A 21 -3.39 -6.73 26.53
CA LEU A 21 -2.00 -7.17 26.64
C LEU A 21 -1.12 -6.66 25.48
N PRO A 22 -1.49 -6.83 24.20
CA PRO A 22 -0.74 -6.20 23.10
C PRO A 22 -0.61 -4.68 23.24
N ASN A 23 -1.67 -4.00 23.72
CA ASN A 23 -1.66 -2.56 23.92
C ASN A 23 -0.70 -2.13 25.02
N HIS A 24 -0.67 -2.84 26.15
CA HIS A 24 0.27 -2.54 27.23
C HIS A 24 1.71 -2.59 26.74
N VAL A 25 2.10 -3.68 26.06
CA VAL A 25 3.45 -3.81 25.52
C VAL A 25 3.73 -2.76 24.44
N TRP A 26 2.76 -2.48 23.56
CA TRP A 26 2.87 -1.42 22.57
C TRP A 26 3.16 -0.06 23.23
N ASP A 27 2.39 0.31 24.24
CA ASP A 27 2.53 1.58 24.95
C ASP A 27 3.91 1.69 25.63
N GLU A 28 4.41 0.61 26.24
CA GLU A 28 5.77 0.56 26.79
C GLU A 28 6.84 0.81 25.72
N LEU A 29 6.74 0.13 24.57
CA LEU A 29 7.69 0.29 23.46
C LEU A 29 7.66 1.71 22.87
N ILE A 30 6.47 2.30 22.68
CA ILE A 30 6.33 3.66 22.17
C ILE A 30 6.84 4.70 23.17
N ASN A 31 6.62 4.50 24.47
CA ASN A 31 7.14 5.39 25.51
C ASN A 31 8.68 5.37 25.56
N MET A 32 9.28 4.18 25.41
CA MET A 32 10.74 4.06 25.28
C MET A 32 11.24 4.78 24.02
N ALA A 33 10.60 4.55 22.88
CA ALA A 33 10.98 5.17 21.61
C ALA A 33 10.81 6.71 21.60
N SER A 34 9.83 7.22 22.35
CA SER A 34 9.60 8.67 22.51
C SER A 34 10.73 9.35 23.30
N SER A 35 11.37 8.60 24.20
CA SER A 35 12.53 9.08 24.97
C SER A 35 13.85 8.90 24.20
N ASN A 36 13.97 7.80 23.46
CA ASN A 36 15.13 7.50 22.63
C ASN A 36 14.71 6.68 21.41
N VAL A 37 14.73 7.30 20.22
CA VAL A 37 14.33 6.63 18.96
C VAL A 37 15.26 5.46 18.60
N ASP A 38 16.50 5.46 19.09
CA ASP A 38 17.50 4.42 18.76
C ASP A 38 17.10 3.04 19.28
N VAL A 39 16.23 2.94 20.28
CA VAL A 39 15.70 1.64 20.76
C VAL A 39 14.96 0.87 19.67
N LEU A 40 14.42 1.58 18.66
CA LEU A 40 13.78 0.97 17.49
C LEU A 40 14.80 0.28 16.56
N SER A 41 16.10 0.42 16.80
CA SER A 41 17.16 -0.35 16.12
C SER A 41 17.54 -1.63 16.87
N GLU A 42 16.98 -1.90 18.05
CA GLU A 42 17.27 -3.10 18.81
C GLU A 42 16.45 -4.30 18.31
N MET A 43 17.12 -5.42 18.04
CA MET A 43 16.49 -6.60 17.43
C MET A 43 15.29 -7.13 18.22
N ASP A 44 15.37 -7.11 19.55
CA ASP A 44 14.30 -7.64 20.40
C ASP A 44 13.06 -6.73 20.39
N ILE A 45 13.26 -5.41 20.36
CA ILE A 45 12.17 -4.43 20.20
C ILE A 45 11.50 -4.58 18.85
N VAL A 46 12.28 -4.68 17.76
CA VAL A 46 11.74 -4.88 16.40
C VAL A 46 10.93 -6.18 16.30
N LYS A 47 11.40 -7.28 16.92
CA LYS A 47 10.66 -8.55 16.97
C LYS A 47 9.35 -8.43 17.75
N GLN A 48 9.36 -7.72 18.88
CA GLN A 48 8.14 -7.50 19.67
C GLN A 48 7.11 -6.68 18.88
N LEU A 49 7.53 -5.58 18.24
CA LEU A 49 6.66 -4.79 17.35
C LEU A 49 6.06 -5.66 16.24
N ALA A 50 6.87 -6.48 15.59
CA ALA A 50 6.39 -7.41 14.55
C ALA A 50 5.35 -8.42 15.10
N SER A 51 5.55 -8.93 16.32
CA SER A 51 4.61 -9.84 16.98
C SER A 51 3.28 -9.17 17.32
N ILE A 52 3.34 -7.94 17.85
CA ILE A 52 2.16 -7.13 18.16
C ILE A 52 1.36 -6.85 16.88
N LEU A 53 2.01 -6.41 15.81
CA LEU A 53 1.34 -6.12 14.54
C LEU A 53 0.69 -7.37 13.93
N LYS A 54 1.36 -8.52 13.96
CA LYS A 54 0.76 -9.80 13.53
C LYS A 54 -0.49 -10.15 14.34
N THR A 55 -0.47 -9.92 15.65
CA THR A 55 -1.64 -10.14 16.53
C THR A 55 -2.79 -9.22 16.12
N ASN A 56 -2.49 -7.94 15.88
CA ASN A 56 -3.46 -6.96 15.40
C ASN A 56 -4.04 -7.34 14.02
N VAL A 57 -3.23 -7.87 13.09
CA VAL A 57 -3.71 -8.39 11.79
C VAL A 57 -4.72 -9.52 11.98
N LYS A 58 -4.46 -10.47 12.89
CA LYS A 58 -5.39 -11.58 13.18
C LYS A 58 -6.67 -11.11 13.85
N ALA A 59 -6.56 -10.17 14.78
CA ALA A 59 -7.70 -9.51 15.43
C ALA A 59 -8.59 -8.80 14.39
N CYS A 60 -7.99 -7.93 13.58
CA CYS A 60 -8.65 -7.20 12.50
C CYS A 60 -9.36 -8.12 11.51
N THR A 61 -8.69 -9.22 11.11
CA THR A 61 -9.28 -10.22 10.21
C THR A 61 -10.57 -10.80 10.79
N SER A 62 -10.66 -11.01 12.10
CA SER A 62 -11.84 -11.62 12.73
C SER A 62 -12.94 -10.59 13.06
N LEU A 63 -12.54 -9.37 13.41
CA LEU A 63 -13.44 -8.32 13.88
C LEU A 63 -14.06 -7.51 12.74
N GLY A 64 -13.31 -7.23 11.66
CA GLY A 64 -13.78 -6.39 10.55
C GLY A 64 -13.86 -4.91 10.91
N HIS A 65 -14.88 -4.19 10.41
CA HIS A 65 -15.02 -2.76 10.62
C HIS A 65 -14.91 -2.29 12.09
N PRO A 66 -15.56 -2.94 13.09
CA PRO A 66 -15.47 -2.55 14.50
C PRO A 66 -14.05 -2.47 15.08
N TYR A 67 -13.07 -3.10 14.45
CA TYR A 67 -11.66 -2.96 14.81
C TYR A 67 -11.13 -1.52 14.71
N VAL A 68 -11.89 -0.60 14.08
CA VAL A 68 -11.55 0.82 13.95
C VAL A 68 -11.20 1.49 15.29
N SER A 69 -11.86 1.10 16.39
CA SER A 69 -11.56 1.64 17.74
C SER A 69 -10.13 1.31 18.18
N GLN A 70 -9.72 0.06 17.97
CA GLN A 70 -8.35 -0.38 18.23
C GLN A 70 -7.36 0.20 17.22
N LEU A 71 -7.69 0.21 15.93
CA LEU A 71 -6.80 0.76 14.91
C LEU A 71 -6.51 2.23 15.19
N GLY A 72 -7.56 3.03 15.47
CA GLY A 72 -7.45 4.44 15.78
C GLY A 72 -6.52 4.73 16.97
N ARG A 73 -6.52 3.87 18.00
CA ARG A 73 -5.61 3.99 19.16
C ARG A 73 -4.14 3.97 18.75
N ILE A 74 -3.74 3.05 17.87
CA ILE A 74 -2.34 2.80 17.55
C ILE A 74 -1.89 3.44 16.23
N TYR A 75 -2.81 4.06 15.47
CA TYR A 75 -2.61 4.34 14.05
C TYR A 75 -1.43 5.27 13.76
N LEU A 76 -1.39 6.42 14.41
CA LEU A 76 -0.36 7.43 14.15
C LEU A 76 1.02 6.96 14.63
N ASP A 77 1.09 6.35 15.81
CA ASP A 77 2.33 5.77 16.33
C ASP A 77 2.84 4.64 15.43
N MET A 78 1.94 3.81 14.90
CA MET A 78 2.29 2.75 13.97
C MET A 78 2.86 3.31 12.65
N LEU A 79 2.32 4.42 12.15
CA LEU A 79 2.87 5.11 10.98
C LEU A 79 4.21 5.79 11.28
N ASN A 80 4.40 6.32 12.49
CA ASN A 80 5.70 6.86 12.92
C ASN A 80 6.76 5.77 13.03
N VAL A 81 6.44 4.61 13.60
CA VAL A 81 7.32 3.43 13.61
C VAL A 81 7.66 3.03 12.17
N TYR A 82 6.68 2.98 11.25
CA TYR A 82 6.94 2.71 9.84
C TYR A 82 7.95 3.70 9.24
N LYS A 83 7.77 5.00 9.48
CA LYS A 83 8.69 6.06 9.00
C LYS A 83 10.11 5.88 9.55
N VAL A 84 10.26 5.66 10.87
CA VAL A 84 11.57 5.46 11.52
C VAL A 84 12.28 4.24 10.95
N MET A 85 11.61 3.10 10.85
CA MET A 85 12.19 1.87 10.30
C MET A 85 12.62 2.07 8.84
N SER A 86 11.83 2.81 8.06
CA SER A 86 12.15 3.07 6.66
C SER A 86 13.41 3.94 6.52
N ASN A 87 13.51 5.01 7.32
CA ASN A 87 14.69 5.88 7.35
C ASN A 87 15.94 5.13 7.82
N TYR A 88 15.81 4.25 8.81
CA TYR A 88 16.92 3.41 9.27
C TYR A 88 17.43 2.48 8.16
N ILE A 89 16.52 1.79 7.46
CA ILE A 89 16.88 0.91 6.34
C ILE A 89 17.59 1.69 5.24
N GLU A 90 17.08 2.86 4.87
CA GLU A 90 17.70 3.72 3.85
C GLU A 90 19.11 4.16 4.28
N THR A 91 19.26 4.67 5.50
CA THR A 91 20.55 5.12 6.05
C THR A 91 21.57 3.96 6.10
N ALA A 92 21.12 2.78 6.51
CA ALA A 92 21.97 1.59 6.55
C ALA A 92 22.46 1.19 5.15
N ILE A 93 21.59 1.27 4.14
CA ILE A 93 21.94 0.98 2.73
C ILE A 93 22.90 2.03 2.19
N GLU A 94 22.67 3.31 2.47
CA GLU A 94 23.55 4.40 2.02
C GLU A 94 24.95 4.28 2.65
N THR A 95 25.04 3.83 3.91
CA THR A 95 26.30 3.72 4.65
C THR A 95 27.07 2.43 4.34
N HIS A 96 26.38 1.31 4.20
CA HIS A 96 27.00 -0.03 4.13
C HIS A 96 26.75 -0.77 2.81
N GLY A 97 26.05 -0.13 1.87
CA GLY A 97 25.68 -0.71 0.58
C GLY A 97 24.49 -1.68 0.68
N GLU A 98 24.00 -2.10 -0.49
CA GLU A 98 22.79 -2.92 -0.63
C GLU A 98 22.86 -4.29 0.08
N ASN A 99 24.07 -4.81 0.32
CA ASN A 99 24.25 -6.08 1.03
C ASN A 99 23.70 -6.06 2.47
N VAL A 100 23.54 -4.88 3.08
CA VAL A 100 22.92 -4.73 4.42
C VAL A 100 21.48 -5.24 4.45
N THR A 101 20.77 -5.24 3.32
CA THR A 101 19.39 -5.75 3.20
C THR A 101 19.25 -7.22 3.60
N LYS A 102 20.36 -7.98 3.56
CA LYS A 102 20.41 -9.39 3.94
C LYS A 102 20.53 -9.61 5.46
N GLN A 103 20.88 -8.56 6.22
CA GLN A 103 21.10 -8.66 7.66
C GLN A 103 19.81 -8.96 8.43
N PRO A 104 19.87 -9.72 9.54
CA PRO A 104 18.70 -10.11 10.31
C PRO A 104 17.85 -8.93 10.80
N LEU A 105 18.50 -7.85 11.27
CA LEU A 105 17.80 -6.67 11.78
C LEU A 105 16.99 -5.97 10.67
N ILE A 106 17.61 -5.71 9.51
CA ILE A 106 16.94 -5.09 8.36
C ILE A 106 15.76 -5.95 7.89
N LYS A 107 15.92 -7.28 7.83
CA LYS A 107 14.82 -8.20 7.53
C LYS A 107 13.69 -8.09 8.55
N ALA A 108 14.00 -8.01 9.84
CA ALA A 108 13.00 -7.85 10.90
C ALA A 108 12.26 -6.50 10.79
N MET A 109 12.97 -5.40 10.49
CA MET A 109 12.36 -4.09 10.26
C MET A 109 11.42 -4.09 9.04
N ARG A 110 11.80 -4.78 7.96
CA ARG A 110 10.92 -4.99 6.80
C ARG A 110 9.65 -5.77 7.16
N VAL A 111 9.74 -6.73 8.07
CA VAL A 111 8.54 -7.44 8.58
C VAL A 111 7.61 -6.47 9.31
N VAL A 112 8.14 -5.57 10.16
CA VAL A 112 7.32 -4.54 10.82
C VAL A 112 6.60 -3.69 9.78
N ARG A 113 7.33 -3.16 8.79
CA ARG A 113 6.75 -2.36 7.69
C ARG A 113 5.65 -3.11 6.93
N LYS A 114 5.90 -4.36 6.59
CA LYS A 114 4.96 -5.23 5.86
C LYS A 114 3.69 -5.51 6.67
N GLU A 115 3.83 -5.81 7.96
CA GLU A 115 2.67 -6.10 8.82
C GLU A 115 1.85 -4.84 9.13
N THR A 116 2.48 -3.65 9.21
CA THR A 116 1.76 -2.36 9.24
C THR A 116 0.88 -2.20 7.99
N LEU A 117 1.45 -2.36 6.80
CA LEU A 117 0.72 -2.23 5.53
C LEU A 117 -0.44 -3.24 5.43
N LYS A 118 -0.18 -4.50 5.78
CA LYS A 118 -1.21 -5.55 5.82
C LYS A 118 -2.35 -5.24 6.79
N LEU A 119 -2.05 -4.72 7.99
CA LEU A 119 -3.07 -4.38 8.97
C LEU A 119 -4.02 -3.32 8.43
N ILE A 120 -3.43 -2.25 7.86
CA ILE A 120 -4.18 -1.12 7.30
C ILE A 120 -5.02 -1.59 6.10
N SER A 121 -4.40 -2.30 5.15
CA SER A 121 -5.08 -2.86 3.97
C SER A 121 -6.23 -3.79 4.37
N MET A 122 -5.99 -4.69 5.33
CA MET A 122 -7.00 -5.63 5.83
C MET A 122 -8.19 -4.89 6.42
N TRP A 123 -7.96 -3.90 7.28
CA TRP A 123 -9.05 -3.16 7.89
C TRP A 123 -9.84 -2.35 6.85
N ILE A 124 -9.15 -1.64 5.94
CA ILE A 124 -9.81 -0.88 4.88
C ILE A 124 -10.69 -1.80 4.03
N SER A 125 -10.20 -2.97 3.63
CA SER A 125 -11.01 -3.92 2.84
C SER A 125 -12.34 -4.31 3.53
N LYS A 126 -12.34 -4.34 4.87
CA LYS A 126 -13.49 -4.70 5.72
C LYS A 126 -14.28 -3.51 6.27
N SER A 127 -13.84 -2.28 6.02
CA SER A 127 -14.57 -1.10 6.49
C SER A 127 -15.93 -0.99 5.79
N ASN A 128 -16.89 -0.32 6.41
CA ASN A 128 -18.18 -0.01 5.79
C ASN A 128 -18.47 1.51 5.79
N ASP A 129 -17.49 2.31 6.21
CA ASP A 129 -17.56 3.77 6.25
C ASP A 129 -16.43 4.35 5.38
N HIS A 130 -16.79 4.73 4.14
CA HIS A 130 -15.85 5.29 3.17
C HIS A 130 -15.36 6.67 3.55
N THR A 131 -16.23 7.51 4.11
CA THR A 131 -15.91 8.89 4.49
C THR A 131 -14.87 8.89 5.60
N LEU A 132 -15.10 8.11 6.65
CA LEU A 132 -14.16 7.96 7.76
C LEU A 132 -12.78 7.50 7.29
N VAL A 133 -12.72 6.54 6.34
CA VAL A 133 -11.45 6.06 5.78
C VAL A 133 -10.74 7.18 5.02
N VAL A 134 -11.44 7.85 4.11
CA VAL A 134 -10.84 8.89 3.25
C VAL A 134 -10.38 10.09 4.05
N GLU A 135 -11.15 10.54 5.04
CA GLU A 135 -10.82 11.75 5.79
C GLU A 135 -9.75 11.52 6.86
N ASN A 136 -9.77 10.36 7.53
CA ASN A 136 -8.94 10.15 8.73
C ASN A 136 -7.77 9.18 8.52
N PHE A 137 -7.88 8.23 7.59
CA PHE A 137 -6.89 7.16 7.44
C PHE A 137 -6.00 7.35 6.20
N ILE A 138 -6.56 7.77 5.07
CA ILE A 138 -5.83 7.88 3.81
C ILE A 138 -4.72 8.95 3.88
N PRO A 139 -4.96 10.21 4.26
CA PRO A 139 -3.93 11.25 4.22
C PRO A 139 -2.65 10.91 4.99
N PRO A 140 -2.70 10.51 6.28
CA PRO A 140 -1.48 10.16 7.01
C PRO A 140 -0.81 8.88 6.48
N LEU A 141 -1.57 7.93 5.91
CA LEU A 141 -1.01 6.75 5.26
C LEU A 141 -0.18 7.13 4.04
N LEU A 142 -0.76 7.95 3.14
CA LEU A 142 -0.08 8.36 1.92
C LEU A 142 1.19 9.15 2.24
N GLU A 143 1.12 10.06 3.20
CA GLU A 143 2.27 10.84 3.66
C GLU A 143 3.40 9.94 4.20
N ALA A 144 3.05 8.93 5.01
CA ALA A 144 4.04 8.02 5.60
C ALA A 144 4.65 7.04 4.59
N VAL A 145 3.88 6.59 3.62
CA VAL A 145 4.25 5.44 2.78
C VAL A 145 4.75 5.86 1.40
N LEU A 146 4.04 6.76 0.71
CA LEU A 146 4.32 7.08 -0.69
C LEU A 146 5.65 7.79 -0.87
N ILE A 147 5.91 8.79 -0.02
CA ILE A 147 7.15 9.57 -0.06
C ILE A 147 8.35 8.65 0.18
N ASN A 148 8.25 7.73 1.16
CA ASN A 148 9.32 6.79 1.43
C ASN A 148 9.54 5.84 0.24
N TYR A 149 8.49 5.27 -0.33
CA TYR A 149 8.61 4.35 -1.48
C TYR A 149 9.34 5.00 -2.68
N ASN A 150 9.00 6.25 -3.00
CA ASN A 150 9.65 6.98 -4.09
C ASN A 150 11.12 7.30 -3.76
N ARG A 151 11.40 7.82 -2.54
CA ARG A 151 12.74 8.24 -2.11
C ARG A 151 13.71 7.08 -1.92
N THR A 152 13.23 5.86 -1.69
CA THR A 152 14.08 4.67 -1.63
C THR A 152 14.81 4.48 -2.98
N LYS A 153 16.11 4.81 -3.01
CA LYS A 153 16.95 4.75 -4.21
C LYS A 153 17.24 3.34 -4.69
N VAL A 154 17.38 2.40 -3.75
CA VAL A 154 17.72 1.00 -4.06
C VAL A 154 16.44 0.22 -4.36
N PRO A 155 16.24 -0.28 -5.60
CA PRO A 155 15.03 -0.98 -5.99
C PRO A 155 14.65 -2.15 -5.07
N ALA A 156 15.63 -2.96 -4.63
CA ALA A 156 15.39 -4.12 -3.76
C ALA A 156 14.90 -3.77 -2.33
N ALA A 157 15.03 -2.50 -1.93
CA ALA A 157 14.55 -2.01 -0.64
C ALA A 157 13.12 -1.45 -0.69
N ARG A 158 12.55 -1.24 -1.89
CA ARG A 158 11.15 -0.83 -2.05
C ARG A 158 10.23 -1.98 -1.68
N GLU A 159 9.27 -1.73 -0.80
CA GLU A 159 8.37 -2.77 -0.28
C GLU A 159 7.18 -3.01 -1.24
N PRO A 160 7.07 -4.18 -1.89
CA PRO A 160 6.01 -4.46 -2.87
C PRO A 160 4.61 -4.45 -2.25
N GLU A 161 4.48 -4.66 -0.94
CA GLU A 161 3.20 -4.59 -0.22
C GLU A 161 2.57 -3.19 -0.28
N VAL A 162 3.35 -2.13 -0.56
CA VAL A 162 2.81 -0.77 -0.80
C VAL A 162 1.85 -0.78 -1.98
N LEU A 163 2.22 -1.43 -3.08
CA LEU A 163 1.39 -1.52 -4.29
C LEU A 163 0.10 -2.31 -4.02
N THR A 164 0.20 -3.42 -3.28
CA THR A 164 -0.97 -4.23 -2.86
C THR A 164 -1.91 -3.44 -1.94
N THR A 165 -1.35 -2.62 -1.05
CA THR A 165 -2.12 -1.75 -0.15
C THR A 165 -2.88 -0.71 -0.96
N MET A 166 -2.23 -0.02 -1.89
CA MET A 166 -2.89 0.94 -2.78
C MET A 166 -3.96 0.27 -3.64
N THR A 167 -3.70 -0.92 -4.16
CA THR A 167 -4.68 -1.72 -4.91
C THR A 167 -5.94 -1.99 -4.07
N SER A 168 -5.75 -2.42 -2.82
CA SER A 168 -6.86 -2.73 -1.91
C SER A 168 -7.68 -1.49 -1.56
N ILE A 169 -7.01 -0.34 -1.38
CA ILE A 169 -7.65 0.97 -1.17
C ILE A 169 -8.50 1.35 -2.38
N VAL A 170 -7.95 1.25 -3.60
CA VAL A 170 -8.65 1.58 -4.84
C VAL A 170 -9.87 0.68 -5.04
N ASN A 171 -9.72 -0.64 -4.87
CA ASN A 171 -10.83 -1.59 -4.97
C ASN A 171 -11.93 -1.31 -3.95
N LYS A 172 -11.57 -0.86 -2.75
CA LYS A 172 -12.54 -0.57 -1.69
C LYS A 172 -13.26 0.75 -1.88
N LEU A 173 -12.52 1.80 -2.17
CA LEU A 173 -13.01 3.18 -2.15
C LEU A 173 -13.50 3.65 -3.52
N GLY A 174 -12.99 3.06 -4.60
CA GLY A 174 -13.33 3.37 -5.98
C GLY A 174 -13.35 4.87 -6.26
N LYS A 175 -14.49 5.39 -6.72
CA LYS A 175 -14.63 6.81 -7.10
C LYS A 175 -14.22 7.79 -6.01
N THR A 176 -14.39 7.43 -4.74
CA THR A 176 -14.05 8.32 -3.60
C THR A 176 -12.55 8.60 -3.48
N ILE A 177 -11.68 7.71 -3.98
CA ILE A 177 -10.22 7.91 -3.97
C ILE A 177 -9.66 8.42 -5.31
N THR A 178 -10.51 8.70 -6.30
CA THR A 178 -10.07 9.08 -7.67
C THR A 178 -9.15 10.31 -7.67
N ASN A 179 -9.40 11.29 -6.81
CA ASN A 179 -8.60 12.51 -6.72
C ASN A 179 -7.19 12.29 -6.15
N GLU A 180 -6.97 11.20 -5.41
CA GLU A 180 -5.65 10.85 -4.85
C GLU A 180 -4.80 9.99 -5.80
N ILE A 181 -5.38 9.46 -6.88
CA ILE A 181 -4.66 8.61 -7.83
C ILE A 181 -3.44 9.32 -8.45
N PRO A 182 -3.51 10.61 -8.86
CA PRO A 182 -2.31 11.31 -9.35
C PRO A 182 -1.17 11.32 -8.32
N ASN A 183 -1.48 11.54 -7.03
CA ASN A 183 -0.49 11.50 -5.96
C ASN A 183 0.12 10.10 -5.78
N ILE A 184 -0.72 9.06 -5.78
CA ILE A 184 -0.28 7.66 -5.74
C ILE A 184 0.65 7.35 -6.94
N PHE A 185 0.25 7.72 -8.15
CA PHE A 185 1.01 7.43 -9.38
C PHE A 185 2.33 8.20 -9.41
N ASN A 186 2.35 9.47 -9.00
CA ASN A 186 3.58 10.25 -8.88
C ASN A 186 4.60 9.58 -7.93
N ALA A 187 4.13 8.89 -6.89
CA ALA A 187 5.00 8.21 -5.96
C ALA A 187 5.50 6.85 -6.45
N VAL A 188 4.62 6.03 -7.06
CA VAL A 188 4.92 4.60 -7.27
C VAL A 188 5.06 4.20 -8.74
N PHE A 189 4.56 4.98 -9.70
CA PHE A 189 4.39 4.50 -11.08
C PHE A 189 5.73 4.35 -11.80
N GLU A 190 6.41 5.46 -12.10
CA GLU A 190 7.64 5.45 -12.91
C GLU A 190 8.76 4.68 -12.23
N CYS A 191 8.96 4.93 -10.93
CA CYS A 191 10.03 4.29 -10.17
C CYS A 191 9.86 2.77 -10.09
N THR A 192 8.62 2.24 -10.13
CA THR A 192 8.37 0.79 -10.20
C THR A 192 8.47 0.28 -11.62
N LEU A 193 7.99 1.03 -12.62
CA LEU A 193 8.11 0.65 -14.03
C LEU A 193 9.58 0.44 -14.43
N ASP A 194 10.47 1.33 -13.99
CA ASP A 194 11.93 1.25 -14.19
C ASP A 194 12.58 0.02 -13.51
N MET A 195 11.90 -0.59 -12.53
CA MET A 195 12.37 -1.84 -11.92
C MET A 195 12.00 -3.05 -12.77
N ILE A 196 10.81 -3.04 -13.37
CA ILE A 196 10.21 -4.24 -13.96
C ILE A 196 10.35 -4.30 -15.48
N ASN A 197 10.76 -3.21 -16.14
CA ASN A 197 10.82 -3.07 -17.60
C ASN A 197 12.18 -3.46 -18.23
N LYS A 198 13.19 -3.82 -17.42
CA LYS A 198 14.53 -4.17 -17.89
C LYS A 198 14.65 -5.61 -18.35
N ASP A 199 14.00 -6.51 -17.62
CA ASP A 199 13.94 -7.94 -17.90
C ASP A 199 12.63 -8.55 -17.37
N PHE A 200 12.45 -9.84 -17.62
CA PHE A 200 11.23 -10.58 -17.33
C PHE A 200 11.29 -11.39 -16.02
N GLU A 201 12.40 -11.34 -15.27
CA GLU A 201 12.67 -12.23 -14.13
C GLU A 201 12.77 -11.48 -12.80
N GLU A 202 13.40 -10.29 -12.79
CA GLU A 202 13.60 -9.51 -11.58
C GLU A 202 12.29 -8.94 -11.03
N TYR A 203 12.22 -8.76 -9.71
CA TYR A 203 11.09 -8.15 -9.00
C TYR A 203 9.68 -8.71 -9.36
N PRO A 204 9.44 -10.03 -9.28
CA PRO A 204 8.17 -10.64 -9.68
C PRO A 204 6.97 -10.17 -8.83
N GLU A 205 7.19 -9.90 -7.53
CA GLU A 205 6.16 -9.34 -6.65
C GLU A 205 5.78 -7.92 -7.07
N HIS A 206 6.75 -7.03 -7.32
CA HIS A 206 6.48 -5.67 -7.80
C HIS A 206 5.77 -5.68 -9.13
N ARG A 207 6.19 -6.53 -10.08
CA ARG A 207 5.55 -6.67 -11.39
C ARG A 207 4.08 -7.05 -11.26
N THR A 208 3.79 -8.09 -10.48
CA THR A 208 2.41 -8.54 -10.24
C THR A 208 1.58 -7.43 -9.60
N ASN A 209 2.08 -6.82 -8.52
CA ASN A 209 1.32 -5.84 -7.75
C ASN A 209 1.15 -4.51 -8.51
N PHE A 210 2.11 -4.13 -9.37
CA PHE A 210 2.02 -2.97 -10.24
C PHE A 210 0.85 -3.11 -11.22
N PHE A 211 0.73 -4.24 -11.91
CA PHE A 211 -0.37 -4.46 -12.83
C PHE A 211 -1.72 -4.65 -12.13
N LEU A 212 -1.75 -5.23 -10.92
CA LEU A 212 -2.96 -5.26 -10.10
C LEU A 212 -3.42 -3.85 -9.70
N LEU A 213 -2.50 -2.96 -9.32
CA LEU A 213 -2.83 -1.56 -9.05
C LEU A 213 -3.38 -0.87 -10.29
N LEU A 214 -2.72 -1.05 -11.44
CA LEU A 214 -3.15 -0.44 -12.69
C LEU A 214 -4.54 -0.95 -13.13
N GLN A 215 -4.80 -2.25 -12.96
CA GLN A 215 -6.11 -2.85 -13.20
C GLN A 215 -7.18 -2.25 -12.29
N ALA A 216 -6.90 -2.13 -10.99
CA ALA A 216 -7.84 -1.55 -10.01
C ALA A 216 -8.17 -0.09 -10.35
N VAL A 217 -7.17 0.71 -10.69
CA VAL A 217 -7.37 2.11 -11.10
C VAL A 217 -8.19 2.20 -12.38
N ASN A 218 -7.88 1.38 -13.38
CA ASN A 218 -8.64 1.35 -14.62
C ASN A 218 -10.10 0.95 -14.39
N LEU A 219 -10.35 -0.03 -13.53
CA LEU A 219 -11.70 -0.54 -13.27
C LEU A 219 -12.55 0.44 -12.44
N HIS A 220 -11.97 1.05 -11.41
CA HIS A 220 -12.74 1.80 -10.40
C HIS A 220 -12.55 3.31 -10.45
N CYS A 221 -11.44 3.78 -11.02
CA CYS A 221 -11.00 5.18 -11.02
C CYS A 221 -10.57 5.66 -12.41
N PHE A 222 -11.17 5.16 -13.49
CA PHE A 222 -10.82 5.55 -14.87
C PHE A 222 -10.68 7.08 -15.08
N PRO A 223 -11.54 7.95 -14.53
CA PRO A 223 -11.38 9.41 -14.67
C PRO A 223 -10.02 9.94 -14.19
N ALA A 224 -9.33 9.24 -13.28
CA ALA A 224 -7.99 9.61 -12.85
C ALA A 224 -6.96 9.59 -13.99
N PHE A 225 -7.13 8.72 -14.99
CA PHE A 225 -6.26 8.72 -16.16
C PHE A 225 -6.40 9.99 -17.01
N LEU A 226 -7.52 10.70 -16.88
CA LEU A 226 -7.74 12.00 -17.52
C LEU A 226 -7.14 13.15 -16.69
N LEU A 227 -6.82 12.91 -15.42
CA LEU A 227 -6.21 13.89 -14.51
C LEU A 227 -4.68 13.88 -14.54
N ILE A 228 -4.08 12.77 -15.00
CA ILE A 228 -2.61 12.66 -15.08
C ILE A 228 -2.06 13.34 -16.35
N PRO A 229 -0.81 13.82 -16.33
CA PRO A 229 -0.17 14.39 -17.52
C PRO A 229 -0.10 13.39 -18.68
N GLN A 230 -0.25 13.88 -19.92
CA GLN A 230 -0.20 13.04 -21.13
C GLN A 230 1.07 12.15 -21.22
N PRO A 231 2.29 12.62 -20.86
CA PRO A 231 3.47 11.75 -20.83
C PRO A 231 3.32 10.56 -19.87
N GLN A 232 2.74 10.77 -18.69
CA GLN A 232 2.50 9.71 -17.72
C GLN A 232 1.42 8.73 -18.21
N PHE A 233 0.36 9.23 -18.87
CA PHE A 233 -0.64 8.37 -19.51
C PHE A 233 -0.05 7.53 -20.65
N LYS A 234 0.90 8.09 -21.43
CA LYS A 234 1.65 7.31 -22.41
C LYS A 234 2.42 6.16 -21.74
N LEU A 235 3.09 6.40 -20.60
CA LEU A 235 3.77 5.34 -19.85
C LEU A 235 2.80 4.27 -19.33
N VAL A 236 1.57 4.65 -18.96
CA VAL A 236 0.49 3.70 -18.64
C VAL A 236 0.25 2.76 -19.82
N LEU A 237 0.00 3.29 -21.02
CA LEU A 237 -0.24 2.46 -22.20
C LEU A 237 0.99 1.62 -22.59
N ASP A 238 2.19 2.21 -22.56
CA ASP A 238 3.43 1.50 -22.88
C ASP A 238 3.66 0.33 -21.90
N SER A 239 3.33 0.50 -20.61
CA SER A 239 3.41 -0.56 -19.61
C SER A 239 2.40 -1.70 -19.85
N ILE A 240 1.19 -1.38 -20.32
CA ILE A 240 0.16 -2.37 -20.69
C ILE A 240 0.62 -3.16 -21.92
N ILE A 241 1.21 -2.47 -22.91
CA ILE A 241 1.77 -3.11 -24.11
C ILE A 241 2.92 -4.04 -23.76
N TRP A 242 3.78 -3.60 -22.86
CA TRP A 242 4.86 -4.44 -22.35
C TRP A 242 4.30 -5.68 -21.64
N ALA A 243 3.25 -5.53 -20.83
CA ALA A 243 2.61 -6.63 -20.13
C ALA A 243 2.05 -7.72 -21.06
N PHE A 244 1.27 -7.35 -22.08
CA PHE A 244 0.69 -8.36 -22.99
C PHE A 244 1.72 -9.02 -23.93
N LYS A 245 2.90 -8.42 -24.09
CA LYS A 245 4.03 -9.01 -24.82
C LYS A 245 4.90 -9.92 -23.94
N HIS A 246 4.59 -10.04 -22.65
CA HIS A 246 5.39 -10.82 -21.72
C HIS A 246 5.30 -12.32 -22.00
N THR A 247 6.40 -13.02 -21.81
CA THR A 247 6.49 -14.48 -21.95
C THR A 247 5.69 -15.26 -20.90
N MET A 248 5.42 -14.66 -19.74
CA MET A 248 4.66 -15.28 -18.65
C MET A 248 3.17 -15.07 -18.89
N ARG A 249 2.44 -16.18 -19.08
CA ARG A 249 1.02 -16.17 -19.44
C ARG A 249 0.15 -15.32 -18.51
N ASN A 250 0.36 -15.42 -17.20
CA ASN A 250 -0.39 -14.65 -16.21
C ASN A 250 -0.24 -13.13 -16.38
N VAL A 251 0.97 -12.64 -16.67
CA VAL A 251 1.22 -11.22 -16.92
C VAL A 251 0.62 -10.80 -18.26
N ALA A 252 0.76 -11.64 -19.28
CA ALA A 252 0.19 -11.37 -20.59
C ALA A 252 -1.33 -11.25 -20.56
N ASP A 253 -2.00 -12.23 -19.94
CA ASP A 253 -3.46 -12.24 -19.77
C ASP A 253 -3.92 -11.00 -18.96
N THR A 254 -3.19 -10.64 -17.91
CA THR A 254 -3.48 -9.42 -17.12
C THR A 254 -3.36 -8.16 -17.97
N GLY A 255 -2.30 -8.04 -18.79
CA GLY A 255 -2.12 -6.93 -19.72
C GLY A 255 -3.26 -6.79 -20.73
N LEU A 256 -3.69 -7.92 -21.31
CA LEU A 256 -4.85 -7.95 -22.23
C LEU A 256 -6.14 -7.54 -21.54
N MET A 257 -6.38 -8.01 -20.31
CA MET A 257 -7.57 -7.63 -19.53
C MET A 257 -7.58 -6.13 -19.22
N ILE A 258 -6.44 -5.56 -18.83
CA ILE A 258 -6.33 -4.12 -18.56
C ILE A 258 -6.60 -3.33 -19.85
N LEU A 259 -5.99 -3.71 -20.98
CA LEU A 259 -6.21 -3.03 -22.25
C LEU A 259 -7.67 -3.08 -22.68
N HIS A 260 -8.29 -4.26 -22.62
CA HIS A 260 -9.70 -4.43 -22.96
C HIS A 260 -10.59 -3.52 -22.10
N GLN A 261 -10.41 -3.53 -20.78
CA GLN A 261 -11.19 -2.68 -19.88
C GLN A 261 -10.95 -1.18 -20.15
N LEU A 262 -9.71 -0.80 -20.47
CA LEU A 262 -9.37 0.59 -20.80
C LEU A 262 -10.10 1.05 -22.06
N LEU A 263 -10.11 0.23 -23.12
CA LEU A 263 -10.83 0.54 -24.36
C LEU A 263 -12.34 0.61 -24.14
N VAL A 264 -12.90 -0.29 -23.32
CA VAL A 264 -14.32 -0.24 -22.92
C VAL A 264 -14.64 1.05 -22.17
N ASN A 265 -13.77 1.48 -21.25
CA ASN A 265 -13.95 2.73 -20.51
C ASN A 265 -13.89 3.96 -21.42
N VAL A 266 -12.90 4.01 -22.32
CA VAL A 266 -12.77 5.09 -23.32
C VAL A 266 -14.01 5.14 -24.22
N CYS A 267 -14.55 3.99 -24.63
CA CYS A 267 -15.75 3.93 -25.47
C CYS A 267 -17.01 4.44 -24.74
N HIS A 268 -17.14 4.16 -23.44
CA HIS A 268 -18.27 4.62 -22.64
C HIS A 268 -18.15 6.09 -22.20
N ASP A 269 -16.93 6.63 -22.17
CA ASP A 269 -16.71 8.03 -21.87
C ASP A 269 -17.06 8.90 -23.09
N ALA A 270 -18.28 9.44 -23.10
CA ALA A 270 -18.85 10.22 -24.20
C ALA A 270 -18.22 11.61 -24.40
N GLN A 271 -17.10 11.92 -23.71
CA GLN A 271 -16.41 13.20 -23.79
C GLN A 271 -15.32 13.23 -24.89
N SER A 272 -14.84 14.45 -25.19
CA SER A 272 -13.76 14.73 -26.16
C SER A 272 -12.47 13.94 -25.93
N ALA A 273 -12.26 13.41 -24.72
CA ALA A 273 -11.12 12.56 -24.37
C ALA A 273 -11.05 11.28 -25.23
N ALA A 274 -12.19 10.67 -25.59
CA ALA A 274 -12.20 9.46 -26.40
C ALA A 274 -11.64 9.70 -27.82
N GLN A 275 -12.03 10.80 -28.46
CA GLN A 275 -11.50 11.16 -29.78
C GLN A 275 -9.99 11.45 -29.74
N SER A 276 -9.53 12.20 -28.73
CA SER A 276 -8.10 12.46 -28.53
C SER A 276 -7.31 11.16 -28.31
N PHE A 277 -7.87 10.24 -27.53
CA PHE A 277 -7.28 8.92 -27.29
C PHE A 277 -7.13 8.13 -28.60
N TYR A 278 -8.19 8.02 -29.41
CA TYR A 278 -8.14 7.25 -30.65
C TYR A 278 -7.15 7.84 -31.67
N VAL A 279 -7.12 9.16 -31.83
CA VAL A 279 -6.16 9.83 -32.72
C VAL A 279 -4.71 9.56 -32.30
N THR A 280 -4.45 9.49 -30.99
CA THR A 280 -3.08 9.37 -30.49
C THR A 280 -2.59 7.92 -30.43
N TYR A 281 -3.48 6.95 -30.15
CA TYR A 281 -3.08 5.59 -29.75
C TYR A 281 -3.70 4.45 -30.56
N PHE A 282 -4.66 4.71 -31.46
CA PHE A 282 -5.29 3.66 -32.28
C PHE A 282 -4.66 3.49 -33.67
N THR A 283 -3.80 4.42 -34.09
CA THR A 283 -2.98 4.35 -35.31
C THR A 283 -1.74 3.50 -35.11
#